data_AF-A0A564YA75-F1
#
_entry.id   AF-A0A564YA75-F1
#
_cell.length_a   1.000
_cell.length_b   1.000
_cell.length_c   1.000
_cell.angle_alpha   90.00
_cell.angle_beta   90.00
_cell.angle_gamma   90.00
#
_symmetry.space_group_name_H-M   'P 1'
#
loop_
_entity.id
_entity.type
_entity.pdbx_description
1 polymer ?
#
loop_
_entity_poly.entity_id
_entity_poly.type
_entity_poly.pdbx_seq_one_letter_code
_entity_poly.pdbx_strand_id
1 'polypeptide(L)'
;WGSRGPSVDGDLGLTVSACGGAIADVAAWKRNIFDLHDGSSMSSPSVAGALALVLAAIRQSECQPTLRVPFILWRAAIFSCAKPISHLSHLDQGAGLFQVGETYEYLLDIIRYQPSSSCFSSANQVIPVRALESSSCKSPVTRIDRYYGWRLSCQVNGPGCIVENTRGLHCRGIWLRSGWLPTQISGSKNFTQPKMSFSVDLKPVFCDAVSAEFKRNFSLNLSIQVGYRPVNDENDIKNPKRPDWLCVASFVMLSGRSRKLPLFIDPTVFPDHQESFSEVEFNSPSKVYHTCLAFLNADSPQHEPLAYLPITIQLPAVAQLDTENGVHAFGFVGNFFFTQKVCRWFVRIPRGSTAGVLRLRRTDDDGDTPSAFTLSIVLPKSIGSTLGTGEEVINRRVNLVARNAGGVGFTSRSNTPVTYESPNGEFVFAFPIDWVSETVEITLAQHPGADTPDRCQIKGKLNFHGLEIRPEKLVFHLPQAYFPINLRSNFG
;
A
#
# COMPACT_ATOMS: atom_id res chain seq x y z
N TRP A 1 10.83 12.23 -1.66
CA TRP A 1 9.82 11.18 -1.95
C TRP A 1 9.06 10.83 -0.69
N GLY A 2 7.83 10.33 -0.83
CA GLY A 2 7.08 9.74 0.28
C GLY A 2 7.20 8.21 0.28
N SER A 3 7.15 7.61 1.47
CA SER A 3 6.93 6.16 1.59
C SER A 3 5.61 5.78 0.93
N ARG A 4 5.56 4.62 0.27
CA ARG A 4 4.36 4.10 -0.40
C ARG A 4 3.79 2.93 0.41
N GLY A 5 2.48 2.73 0.31
CA GLY A 5 1.83 1.52 0.79
C GLY A 5 2.09 0.30 -0.12
N PRO A 6 1.61 -0.88 0.29
CA PRO A 6 0.97 -1.17 1.56
C PRO A 6 1.99 -1.22 2.73
N SER A 7 1.48 -1.03 3.94
CA SER A 7 2.23 -1.26 5.18
C SER A 7 2.50 -2.75 5.40
N VAL A 8 3.39 -3.06 6.33
CA VAL A 8 3.79 -4.44 6.71
C VAL A 8 2.62 -5.35 7.06
N ASP A 9 1.55 -4.79 7.58
CA ASP A 9 0.34 -5.47 8.03
C ASP A 9 -0.79 -5.45 6.98
N GLY A 10 -0.48 -5.02 5.75
CA GLY A 10 -1.40 -4.92 4.62
C GLY A 10 -2.28 -3.69 4.62
N ASP A 11 -2.19 -2.81 5.62
CA ASP A 11 -2.92 -1.53 5.61
C ASP A 11 -2.38 -0.61 4.50
N LEU A 12 -3.13 0.44 4.15
CA LEU A 12 -2.70 1.44 3.18
C LEU A 12 -1.45 2.19 3.65
N GLY A 13 -1.30 2.37 4.98
CA GLY A 13 -0.25 3.16 5.60
C GLY A 13 -0.48 4.66 5.47
N LEU A 14 -0.53 5.15 4.24
CA LEU A 14 -0.87 6.54 3.92
C LEU A 14 -2.37 6.78 4.10
N THR A 15 -2.73 7.86 4.80
CA THR A 15 -4.14 8.27 4.95
C THR A 15 -4.50 9.35 3.95
N VAL A 16 -3.66 10.37 3.77
CA VAL A 16 -3.93 11.54 2.92
C VAL A 16 -2.61 12.16 2.47
N SER A 17 -2.66 12.88 1.36
CA SER A 17 -1.55 13.66 0.82
C SER A 17 -1.77 15.16 1.01
N ALA A 18 -0.66 15.88 1.14
CA ALA A 18 -0.60 17.34 1.20
C ALA A 18 0.72 17.83 0.61
N CYS A 19 0.84 19.15 0.44
CA CYS A 19 2.07 19.76 -0.06
C CYS A 19 3.25 19.44 0.87
N GLY A 20 4.29 18.83 0.32
CA GLY A 20 5.48 18.39 1.06
C GLY A 20 6.69 19.33 0.93
N GLY A 21 6.64 20.33 0.05
CA GLY A 21 7.65 21.38 -0.04
C GLY A 21 7.18 22.60 0.74
N ALA A 22 7.98 23.03 1.72
CA ALA A 22 7.66 24.19 2.55
C ALA A 22 8.88 25.08 2.72
N ILE A 23 8.66 26.40 2.61
CA ILE A 23 9.62 27.40 3.06
C ILE A 23 9.42 27.51 4.57
N ALA A 24 10.37 26.98 5.33
CA ALA A 24 10.29 26.91 6.78
C ALA A 24 11.31 27.86 7.41
N ASP A 25 10.93 28.49 8.51
CA ASP A 25 11.87 29.24 9.34
C ASP A 25 12.91 28.28 9.89
N VAL A 26 14.17 28.67 9.78
CA VAL A 26 15.29 27.88 10.29
C VAL A 26 15.95 28.56 11.46
N ALA A 27 16.55 27.75 12.34
CA ALA A 27 17.25 28.26 13.50
C ALA A 27 18.36 29.25 13.09
N ALA A 28 18.49 30.35 13.85
CA ALA A 28 19.35 31.48 13.53
C ALA A 28 20.83 31.11 13.28
N TRP A 29 21.31 29.99 13.83
CA TRP A 29 22.67 29.51 13.61
C TRP A 29 22.95 29.07 12.15
N LYS A 30 21.91 28.74 11.37
CA LYS A 30 22.04 28.47 9.92
C LYS A 30 22.37 29.73 9.10
N ARG A 31 22.36 30.93 9.71
CA ARG A 31 22.60 32.23 9.06
C ARG A 31 21.70 32.49 7.84
N ASN A 32 20.53 31.86 7.83
CA ASN A 32 19.48 32.10 6.86
C ASN A 32 18.16 32.25 7.63
N ILE A 33 17.22 33.05 7.10
CA ILE A 33 15.93 33.30 7.77
C ILE A 33 14.96 32.15 7.48
N PHE A 34 14.98 31.66 6.25
CA PHE A 34 14.10 30.59 5.77
C PHE A 34 14.88 29.62 4.87
N ASP A 35 14.45 28.37 4.83
CA ASP A 35 15.03 27.31 4.00
C ASP A 35 13.93 26.49 3.35
N LEU A 36 14.17 26.00 2.13
CA LEU A 36 13.22 25.11 1.45
C LEU A 36 13.46 23.68 1.93
N HIS A 37 12.42 23.08 2.50
CA HIS A 37 12.46 21.70 2.96
C HIS A 37 11.38 20.87 2.26
N ASP A 38 11.81 19.74 1.71
CA ASP A 38 10.94 18.77 1.05
C ASP A 38 10.84 17.49 1.86
N GLY A 39 9.61 17.04 2.11
CA GLY A 39 9.38 15.72 2.71
C GLY A 39 8.02 15.56 3.37
N SER A 40 7.71 14.32 3.74
CA SER A 40 6.50 14.00 4.51
C SER A 40 6.44 14.72 5.86
N SER A 41 7.61 15.05 6.43
CA SER A 41 7.74 15.85 7.64
C SER A 41 7.18 17.27 7.50
N MET A 42 7.11 17.82 6.28
CA MET A 42 6.51 19.13 6.00
C MET A 42 5.04 19.01 5.59
N SER A 43 4.63 17.92 4.94
CA SER A 43 3.21 17.68 4.63
C SER A 43 2.37 17.37 5.88
N SER A 44 2.95 16.69 6.87
CA SER A 44 2.27 16.37 8.14
C SER A 44 1.78 17.61 8.92
N PRO A 45 2.61 18.64 9.20
CA PRO A 45 2.15 19.86 9.88
C PRO A 45 1.14 20.65 9.04
N SER A 46 1.24 20.62 7.71
CA SER A 46 0.23 21.23 6.83
C SER A 46 -1.16 20.64 7.05
N VAL A 47 -1.28 19.31 7.07
CA VAL A 47 -2.55 18.62 7.37
C VAL A 47 -2.99 18.88 8.81
N ALA A 48 -2.07 18.89 9.78
CA ALA A 48 -2.41 19.17 11.18
C ALA A 48 -3.02 20.57 11.37
N GLY A 49 -2.45 21.59 10.73
CA GLY A 49 -3.01 22.95 10.72
C GLY A 49 -4.37 22.99 10.02
N ALA A 50 -4.53 22.27 8.91
CA ALA A 50 -5.78 22.17 8.19
C ALA A 50 -6.91 21.53 9.03
N LEU A 51 -6.62 20.44 9.75
CA LEU A 51 -7.56 19.81 10.69
C LEU A 51 -7.90 20.74 11.87
N ALA A 52 -6.93 21.52 12.37
CA ALA A 52 -7.16 22.49 13.43
C ALA A 52 -8.11 23.61 12.99
N LEU A 53 -7.99 24.09 11.74
CA LEU A 53 -8.91 25.07 11.16
C LEU A 53 -10.33 24.52 11.06
N VAL A 54 -10.50 23.29 10.56
CA VAL A 54 -11.82 22.64 10.49
C VAL A 54 -12.44 22.52 11.88
N LEU A 55 -11.66 22.06 12.87
CA LEU A 55 -12.15 21.94 14.25
C LEU A 55 -12.53 23.29 14.85
N ALA A 56 -11.73 24.34 14.62
CA ALA A 56 -12.02 25.69 15.10
C ALA A 56 -13.32 26.23 14.48
N ALA A 57 -13.50 26.04 13.17
CA ALA A 57 -14.70 26.45 12.46
C ALA A 57 -15.96 25.73 12.98
N ILE A 58 -15.90 24.41 13.21
CA ILE A 58 -17.03 23.65 13.77
C ILE A 58 -17.37 24.13 15.19
N ARG A 59 -16.36 24.35 16.04
CA ARG A 59 -16.59 24.84 17.41
C ARG A 59 -17.26 26.20 17.43
N GLN A 60 -16.86 27.08 16.51
CA GLN A 60 -17.45 28.40 16.36
C GLN A 60 -18.88 28.33 15.82
N SER A 61 -19.13 27.52 14.79
CA SER A 61 -20.43 27.42 14.13
C SER A 61 -21.49 26.69 14.97
N GLU A 62 -21.07 25.74 15.81
CA GLU A 62 -21.95 25.05 16.76
C GLU A 62 -22.01 25.72 18.14
N CYS A 63 -21.33 26.87 18.32
CA CYS A 63 -21.22 27.58 19.59
C CYS A 63 -20.76 26.68 20.75
N GLN A 64 -19.90 25.70 20.47
CA GLN A 64 -19.43 24.69 21.42
C GLN A 64 -17.90 24.63 21.48
N PRO A 65 -17.27 25.37 22.40
CA PRO A 65 -15.80 25.46 22.48
C PRO A 65 -15.13 24.13 22.88
N THR A 66 -15.86 23.24 23.57
CA THR A 66 -15.36 21.94 24.04
C THR A 66 -15.65 20.79 23.08
N LEU A 67 -16.35 21.04 21.96
CA LEU A 67 -16.67 20.01 20.98
C LEU A 67 -15.39 19.33 20.49
N ARG A 68 -15.42 18.00 20.46
CA ARG A 68 -14.41 17.17 19.84
C ARG A 68 -15.04 16.47 18.64
N VAL A 69 -14.21 16.01 17.72
CA VAL A 69 -14.66 15.18 16.60
C VAL A 69 -14.01 13.81 16.80
N PRO A 70 -14.80 12.73 16.93
CA PRO A 70 -14.29 11.38 17.04
C PRO A 70 -13.34 11.03 15.89
N PHE A 71 -12.27 10.29 16.19
CA PHE A 71 -11.26 9.89 15.20
C PHE A 71 -11.86 9.18 13.98
N ILE A 72 -12.91 8.38 14.18
CA ILE A 72 -13.58 7.66 13.11
C ILE A 72 -14.22 8.61 12.08
N LEU A 73 -14.80 9.73 12.54
CA LEU A 73 -15.40 10.73 11.68
C LEU A 73 -14.35 11.54 10.93
N TRP A 74 -13.20 11.84 11.55
CA TRP A 74 -12.07 12.43 10.83
C TRP A 74 -11.59 11.56 9.68
N ARG A 75 -11.39 10.26 9.94
CA ARG A 75 -10.97 9.32 8.91
C ARG A 75 -12.04 9.21 7.82
N ALA A 76 -13.31 9.15 8.19
CA ALA A 76 -14.41 9.11 7.23
C ALA A 76 -14.42 10.36 6.31
N ALA A 77 -14.38 11.55 6.92
CA ALA A 77 -14.39 12.81 6.19
C ALA A 77 -13.20 12.93 5.23
N ILE A 78 -11.99 12.55 5.67
CA ILE A 78 -10.79 12.60 4.83
C ILE A 78 -10.96 11.72 3.57
N PHE A 79 -11.41 10.48 3.72
CA PHE A 79 -11.57 9.58 2.58
C PHE A 79 -12.74 9.95 1.65
N SER A 80 -13.79 10.55 2.20
CA SER A 80 -14.94 11.03 1.41
C SER A 80 -14.64 12.33 0.64
N CYS A 81 -13.85 13.23 1.21
CA CYS A 81 -13.68 14.61 0.72
C CYS A 81 -12.35 14.87 -0.02
N ALA A 82 -11.32 14.04 0.18
CA ALA A 82 -10.02 14.29 -0.45
C ALA A 82 -10.09 14.21 -1.99
N LYS A 83 -9.31 15.09 -2.64
CA LYS A 83 -9.24 15.16 -4.10
C LYS A 83 -8.16 14.21 -4.63
N PRO A 84 -8.49 13.15 -5.37
CA PRO A 84 -7.48 12.26 -5.90
C PRO A 84 -6.69 12.93 -7.03
N ILE A 85 -5.42 12.59 -7.07
CA ILE A 85 -4.47 12.91 -8.12
C ILE A 85 -4.56 11.77 -9.13
N SER A 86 -4.95 12.09 -10.37
CA SER A 86 -5.40 11.14 -11.40
C SER A 86 -4.39 10.05 -11.77
N HIS A 87 -3.09 10.33 -11.67
CA HIS A 87 -2.01 9.41 -12.06
C HIS A 87 -1.35 8.69 -10.87
N LEU A 88 -1.85 8.89 -9.65
CA LEU A 88 -1.34 8.23 -8.45
C LEU A 88 -2.33 7.18 -7.96
N SER A 89 -1.83 6.04 -7.50
CA SER A 89 -2.67 5.03 -6.87
C SER A 89 -2.96 5.38 -5.41
N HIS A 90 -3.97 4.77 -4.80
CA HIS A 90 -4.22 4.93 -3.36
C HIS A 90 -3.01 4.54 -2.49
N LEU A 91 -2.17 3.60 -2.94
CA LEU A 91 -0.91 3.25 -2.27
C LEU A 91 0.09 4.42 -2.23
N ASP A 92 -0.10 5.44 -3.07
CA ASP A 92 0.84 6.55 -3.24
C ASP A 92 0.33 7.82 -2.58
N GLN A 93 -0.99 8.01 -2.57
CA GLN A 93 -1.61 9.25 -2.13
C GLN A 93 -2.57 9.09 -0.94
N GLY A 94 -2.89 7.87 -0.52
CA GLY A 94 -3.96 7.60 0.43
C GLY A 94 -5.33 7.98 -0.16
N ALA A 95 -6.11 8.78 0.55
CA ALA A 95 -7.36 9.36 0.08
C ALA A 95 -7.18 10.39 -1.05
N GLY A 96 -5.98 10.96 -1.22
CA GLY A 96 -5.71 12.05 -2.15
C GLY A 96 -5.32 13.34 -1.42
N LEU A 97 -5.44 14.48 -2.09
CA LEU A 97 -5.11 15.79 -1.54
C LEU A 97 -6.18 16.26 -0.55
N PHE A 98 -5.79 16.57 0.69
CA PHE A 98 -6.70 17.04 1.74
C PHE A 98 -7.48 18.30 1.32
N GLN A 99 -8.79 18.34 1.58
CA GLN A 99 -9.68 19.47 1.26
C GLN A 99 -10.32 20.03 2.54
N VAL A 100 -9.97 21.27 2.92
CA VAL A 100 -10.46 21.89 4.16
C VAL A 100 -11.97 22.14 4.13
N GLY A 101 -12.47 22.81 3.08
CA GLY A 101 -13.88 23.20 2.97
C GLY A 101 -14.82 22.01 2.93
N GLU A 102 -14.58 21.07 2.01
CA GLU A 102 -15.35 19.83 1.88
C GLU A 102 -15.37 19.02 3.18
N THR A 103 -14.24 18.91 3.88
CA THR A 103 -14.16 18.18 5.17
C THR A 103 -15.00 18.88 6.24
N TYR A 104 -15.00 20.21 6.27
CA TYR A 104 -15.81 21.00 7.20
C TYR A 104 -17.31 20.79 6.95
N GLU A 105 -17.75 20.89 5.70
CA GLU A 105 -19.15 20.69 5.31
C GLU A 105 -19.62 19.26 5.62
N TYR A 106 -18.84 18.25 5.24
CA TYR A 106 -19.14 16.85 5.54
C TYR A 106 -19.34 16.60 7.04
N LEU A 107 -18.43 17.09 7.88
CA LEU A 107 -18.54 16.93 9.33
C LEU A 107 -19.72 17.71 9.90
N LEU A 108 -19.97 18.93 9.42
CA LEU A 108 -21.13 19.71 9.86
C LEU A 108 -22.45 19.02 9.54
N ASP A 109 -22.57 18.42 8.36
CA ASP A 109 -23.80 17.73 7.97
C ASP A 109 -24.07 16.53 8.90
N ILE A 110 -23.02 15.78 9.31
CA ILE A 110 -23.16 14.71 10.32
C ILE A 110 -23.65 15.27 11.66
N ILE A 111 -23.11 16.42 12.07
CA ILE A 111 -23.42 17.04 13.36
C ILE A 111 -24.84 17.62 13.37
N ARG A 112 -25.26 18.26 12.28
CA ARG A 112 -26.52 19.00 12.17
C ARG A 112 -27.71 18.15 11.71
N TYR A 113 -27.48 16.98 11.13
CA TYR A 113 -28.56 16.19 10.54
C TYR A 113 -29.67 15.85 11.55
N GLN A 114 -30.91 16.22 11.19
CA GLN A 114 -32.14 15.80 11.86
C GLN A 114 -32.78 14.65 11.08
N PRO A 115 -33.20 13.56 11.74
CA PRO A 115 -33.93 12.52 11.04
C PRO A 115 -35.31 13.08 10.68
N SER A 116 -35.76 12.87 9.44
CA SER A 116 -37.18 13.01 9.16
C SER A 116 -37.94 12.06 10.08
N SER A 117 -38.82 12.62 10.90
CA SER A 117 -39.71 11.88 11.78
C SER A 117 -40.73 11.12 10.93
N SER A 118 -40.36 9.93 10.46
CA SER A 118 -41.29 8.96 9.89
C SER A 118 -40.82 7.55 10.20
N CYS A 119 -41.28 7.06 11.36
CA CYS A 119 -41.61 5.66 11.71
C CYS A 119 -41.21 5.37 13.18
N PHE A 120 -41.86 6.05 14.12
CA PHE A 120 -42.11 5.47 15.43
C PHE A 120 -43.63 5.34 15.53
N SER A 121 -44.14 4.12 15.37
CA SER A 121 -45.51 3.82 15.76
C SER A 121 -45.61 3.95 17.29
N SER A 122 -46.12 5.09 17.73
CA SER A 122 -46.52 5.35 19.11
C SER A 122 -47.80 4.57 19.44
N ALA A 123 -47.68 3.25 19.56
CA ALA A 123 -48.68 2.41 20.20
C ALA A 123 -47.97 1.52 21.22
N ASN A 124 -48.30 1.74 22.50
CA ASN A 124 -47.85 1.01 23.70
C ASN A 124 -46.62 1.54 24.44
N GLN A 125 -46.64 2.82 24.82
CA GLN A 125 -46.00 3.23 26.08
C GLN A 125 -47.04 3.83 27.01
N VAL A 126 -47.34 3.09 28.09
CA VAL A 126 -48.00 3.63 29.28
C VAL A 126 -47.00 4.54 29.97
N ILE A 127 -47.25 5.85 29.92
CA ILE A 127 -46.44 6.88 30.56
C ILE A 127 -46.90 7.02 32.03
N PRO A 128 -46.02 6.94 33.04
CA PRO A 128 -46.34 7.46 34.36
C PRO A 128 -46.36 8.99 34.28
N VAL A 129 -47.51 9.58 34.57
CA VAL A 129 -47.76 11.02 34.63
C VAL A 129 -46.94 11.63 35.76
N ARG A 130 -45.71 12.09 35.49
CA ARG A 130 -44.94 13.02 36.36
C ARG A 130 -43.67 13.61 35.72
N ALA A 131 -43.68 13.86 34.41
CA ALA A 131 -42.58 14.56 33.73
C ALA A 131 -43.08 15.44 32.57
N LEU A 132 -44.14 16.21 32.81
CA LEU A 132 -44.54 17.33 31.96
C LEU A 132 -44.09 18.61 32.66
N GLU A 133 -42.81 18.96 32.49
CA GLU A 133 -42.26 20.30 32.67
C GLU A 133 -40.75 20.29 32.34
N SER A 134 -40.42 20.31 31.05
CA SER A 134 -39.19 20.91 30.48
C SER A 134 -39.10 20.59 28.98
N SER A 135 -39.98 21.19 28.19
CA SER A 135 -39.83 21.24 26.73
C SER A 135 -38.88 22.38 26.37
N SER A 136 -37.58 22.09 26.24
CA SER A 136 -36.62 22.94 25.53
C SER A 136 -35.42 22.13 25.02
N CYS A 137 -35.08 22.32 23.73
CA CYS A 137 -33.83 21.96 23.06
C CYS A 137 -33.18 20.58 23.36
N LYS A 138 -33.49 19.55 22.55
CA LYS A 138 -32.53 18.44 22.36
C LYS A 138 -31.46 18.89 21.35
N SER A 139 -30.26 19.16 21.84
CA SER A 139 -29.13 19.72 21.08
C SER A 139 -28.50 18.71 20.08
N PRO A 140 -27.81 19.20 19.02
CA PRO A 140 -27.09 18.37 18.03
C PRO A 140 -25.99 17.46 18.62
N VAL A 141 -25.60 17.68 19.89
CA VAL A 141 -24.55 16.94 20.62
C VAL A 141 -24.88 15.45 20.78
N THR A 142 -26.16 15.11 20.93
CA THR A 142 -26.61 13.74 21.27
C THR A 142 -26.32 12.67 20.20
N ARG A 143 -25.97 13.05 18.96
CA ARG A 143 -25.65 12.11 17.87
C ARG A 143 -24.18 11.78 17.75
N ILE A 144 -23.29 12.76 17.94
CA ILE A 144 -21.84 12.51 17.96
C ILE A 144 -21.50 11.54 19.10
N ASP A 145 -22.28 11.57 20.19
CA ASP A 145 -22.19 10.63 21.31
C ASP A 145 -22.20 9.15 20.86
N ARG A 146 -22.89 8.81 19.76
CA ARG A 146 -22.88 7.45 19.21
C ARG A 146 -21.54 7.05 18.63
N TYR A 147 -20.65 7.97 18.27
CA TYR A 147 -19.30 7.70 17.73
C TYR A 147 -18.19 7.91 18.76
N TYR A 148 -18.53 8.39 19.97
CA TYR A 148 -17.54 8.60 21.02
C TYR A 148 -17.18 7.32 21.76
N GLY A 149 -15.91 7.19 22.09
CA GLY A 149 -15.42 6.16 23.00
C GLY A 149 -15.34 4.76 22.39
N TRP A 150 -15.49 4.60 21.07
CA TRP A 150 -15.21 3.32 20.42
C TRP A 150 -14.62 3.49 19.02
N ARG A 151 -14.05 2.40 18.49
CA ARG A 151 -13.60 2.28 17.10
C ARG A 151 -13.91 0.90 16.55
N LEU A 152 -14.11 0.80 15.24
CA LEU A 152 -14.21 -0.49 14.57
C LEU A 152 -12.81 -1.04 14.28
N SER A 153 -12.45 -2.15 14.91
CA SER A 153 -11.25 -2.91 14.57
C SER A 153 -11.58 -3.88 13.45
N CYS A 154 -10.86 -3.78 12.34
CA CYS A 154 -10.91 -4.72 11.23
C CYS A 154 -9.58 -5.44 11.16
N GLN A 155 -9.61 -6.77 11.34
CA GLN A 155 -8.44 -7.63 11.26
C GLN A 155 -8.71 -8.72 10.24
N VAL A 156 -7.66 -9.23 9.59
CA VAL A 156 -7.79 -10.32 8.62
C VAL A 156 -6.81 -11.44 8.93
N ASN A 157 -7.32 -12.66 8.83
CA ASN A 157 -6.55 -13.89 8.96
C ASN A 157 -6.70 -14.71 7.68
N GLY A 158 -5.62 -15.36 7.25
CA GLY A 158 -5.60 -16.18 6.04
C GLY A 158 -4.19 -16.36 5.48
N PRO A 159 -4.07 -16.90 4.26
CA PRO A 159 -2.78 -17.04 3.58
C PRO A 159 -2.09 -15.68 3.42
N GLY A 160 -0.78 -15.62 3.68
CA GLY A 160 -0.04 -14.35 3.53
C GLY A 160 -0.14 -13.40 4.73
N CYS A 161 -1.10 -13.60 5.64
CA CYS A 161 -1.24 -12.77 6.84
C CYS A 161 -0.17 -13.11 7.89
N ILE A 162 0.18 -12.12 8.72
CA ILE A 162 1.05 -12.28 9.88
C ILE A 162 0.35 -13.21 10.86
N VAL A 163 0.96 -14.38 11.10
CA VAL A 163 0.52 -15.32 12.13
C VAL A 163 0.85 -14.67 13.47
N GLU A 164 -0.15 -14.55 14.35
CA GLU A 164 -0.07 -13.93 15.69
C GLU A 164 1.32 -14.02 16.30
N ASN A 165 2.03 -12.90 16.38
CA ASN A 165 3.26 -12.84 17.14
C ASN A 165 2.94 -12.55 18.61
N THR A 166 3.88 -12.88 19.50
CA THR A 166 3.82 -12.60 20.94
C THR A 166 3.64 -11.11 21.31
N ARG A 167 3.62 -10.19 20.32
CA ARG A 167 3.40 -8.75 20.48
C ARG A 167 2.00 -8.29 20.07
N GLY A 168 1.08 -9.19 19.70
CA GLY A 168 -0.30 -8.85 19.34
C GLY A 168 -0.44 -8.09 18.01
N LEU A 169 0.47 -8.32 17.07
CA LEU A 169 0.39 -7.75 15.73
C LEU A 169 -0.59 -8.55 14.87
N HIS A 170 -1.60 -7.86 14.32
CA HIS A 170 -2.62 -8.42 13.43
C HIS A 170 -2.57 -7.74 12.06
N CYS A 171 -2.91 -8.47 11.00
CA CYS A 171 -3.06 -7.87 9.67
C CYS A 171 -4.31 -6.99 9.61
N ARG A 172 -4.13 -5.77 9.11
CA ARG A 172 -5.19 -4.77 8.87
C ARG A 172 -5.59 -4.67 7.41
N GLY A 173 -4.89 -5.40 6.52
CA GLY A 173 -5.27 -5.59 5.13
C GLY A 173 -4.69 -6.89 4.57
N ILE A 174 -5.12 -7.24 3.36
CA ILE A 174 -4.64 -8.40 2.63
C ILE A 174 -3.53 -7.94 1.70
N TRP A 175 -2.32 -8.48 1.86
CA TRP A 175 -1.21 -8.19 0.96
C TRP A 175 -0.59 -9.49 0.43
N LEU A 176 -0.78 -9.72 -0.86
CA LEU A 176 -0.36 -10.92 -1.57
C LEU A 176 0.79 -10.58 -2.51
N ARG A 177 2.00 -11.04 -2.18
CA ARG A 177 3.24 -10.71 -2.90
C ARG A 177 4.19 -11.89 -3.21
N SER A 178 4.00 -13.04 -2.56
CA SER A 178 4.87 -14.21 -2.72
C SER A 178 4.09 -15.52 -2.54
N GLY A 179 4.52 -16.58 -3.25
CA GLY A 179 4.19 -17.97 -2.90
C GLY A 179 2.79 -18.50 -3.22
N TRP A 180 1.87 -17.68 -3.72
CA TRP A 180 0.46 -18.08 -3.80
C TRP A 180 -0.07 -18.41 -5.21
N LEU A 181 0.64 -18.02 -6.27
CA LEU A 181 0.39 -18.54 -7.62
C LEU A 181 1.29 -19.74 -7.88
N PRO A 182 0.77 -20.99 -7.91
CA PRO A 182 1.58 -22.13 -8.30
C PRO A 182 2.19 -21.87 -9.68
N THR A 183 3.50 -22.10 -9.82
CA THR A 183 4.11 -22.24 -11.14
C THR A 183 3.29 -23.28 -11.89
N GLN A 184 2.63 -22.90 -12.99
CA GLN A 184 2.16 -23.92 -13.91
C GLN A 184 3.39 -24.70 -14.36
N ILE A 185 3.55 -25.90 -13.82
CA ILE A 185 4.48 -26.86 -14.36
C ILE A 185 3.90 -27.17 -15.73
N SER A 186 4.61 -26.71 -16.77
CA SER A 186 4.23 -26.89 -18.17
C SER A 186 3.80 -28.35 -18.39
N GLY A 187 2.51 -28.58 -18.65
CA GLY A 187 1.99 -29.93 -18.93
C GLY A 187 0.52 -30.20 -18.56
N SER A 188 -0.06 -29.56 -17.54
CA SER A 188 -1.44 -29.86 -17.10
C SER A 188 -2.44 -28.77 -17.51
N LYS A 189 -3.15 -28.98 -18.62
CA LYS A 189 -4.24 -28.09 -19.09
C LYS A 189 -5.46 -28.00 -18.15
N ASN A 190 -5.54 -28.83 -17.09
CA ASN A 190 -6.70 -28.95 -16.20
C ASN A 190 -6.43 -28.55 -14.73
N PHE A 191 -5.35 -27.81 -14.44
CA PHE A 191 -5.10 -27.40 -13.04
C PHE A 191 -5.89 -26.12 -12.70
N THR A 192 -7.01 -26.27 -11.99
CA THR A 192 -7.72 -25.15 -11.37
C THR A 192 -6.96 -24.72 -10.10
N GLN A 193 -6.54 -23.46 -10.05
CA GLN A 193 -5.88 -22.94 -8.86
C GLN A 193 -6.86 -22.89 -7.67
N PRO A 194 -6.41 -23.17 -6.44
CA PRO A 194 -7.29 -23.12 -5.28
C PRO A 194 -7.75 -21.69 -5.02
N LYS A 195 -9.05 -21.53 -4.74
CA LYS A 195 -9.61 -20.28 -4.22
C LYS A 195 -9.04 -20.02 -2.83
N MET A 196 -8.63 -18.80 -2.57
CA MET A 196 -8.12 -18.43 -1.25
C MET A 196 -9.27 -18.04 -0.34
N SER A 197 -9.22 -18.50 0.90
CA SER A 197 -10.18 -18.13 1.94
C SER A 197 -9.50 -17.30 3.02
N PHE A 198 -10.11 -16.17 3.34
CA PHE A 198 -9.72 -15.27 4.41
C PHE A 198 -10.89 -15.14 5.39
N SER A 199 -10.57 -14.92 6.66
CA SER A 199 -11.52 -14.58 7.71
C SER A 199 -11.27 -13.15 8.15
N VAL A 200 -12.22 -12.27 7.90
CA VAL A 200 -12.22 -10.89 8.38
C VAL A 200 -12.90 -10.84 9.73
N ASP A 201 -12.19 -10.40 10.77
CA ASP A 201 -12.72 -10.21 12.12
C ASP A 201 -13.04 -8.73 12.35
N LEU A 202 -14.32 -8.43 12.50
CA LEU A 202 -14.84 -7.10 12.82
C LEU A 202 -15.19 -7.05 14.30
N LYS A 203 -14.56 -6.14 15.04
CA LYS A 203 -14.80 -5.99 16.48
C LYS A 203 -14.95 -4.52 16.86
N PRO A 204 -16.05 -4.13 17.54
CA PRO A 204 -16.11 -2.82 18.18
C PRO A 204 -15.19 -2.83 19.41
N VAL A 205 -14.23 -1.91 19.45
CA VAL A 205 -13.31 -1.72 20.57
C VAL A 205 -13.73 -0.47 21.31
N PHE A 206 -14.16 -0.64 22.55
CA PHE A 206 -14.64 0.44 23.41
C PHE A 206 -13.55 0.90 24.38
N CYS A 207 -13.49 2.19 24.64
CA CYS A 207 -12.73 2.79 25.72
C CYS A 207 -13.37 2.48 27.07
N ASP A 208 -12.59 2.65 28.15
CA ASP A 208 -13.05 2.41 29.52
C ASP A 208 -14.11 3.43 29.96
N ALA A 209 -14.12 4.62 29.36
CA ALA A 209 -15.10 5.67 29.63
C ALA A 209 -16.52 5.36 29.11
N VAL A 210 -16.71 4.33 28.28
CA VAL A 210 -18.01 3.97 27.73
C VAL A 210 -18.81 3.14 28.73
N SER A 211 -20.06 3.54 29.01
CA SER A 211 -20.93 2.85 29.96
C SER A 211 -21.22 1.39 29.55
N ALA A 212 -21.43 0.53 30.55
CA ALA A 212 -21.77 -0.88 30.30
C ALA A 212 -23.11 -1.03 29.57
N GLU A 213 -24.05 -0.10 29.81
CA GLU A 213 -25.34 -0.05 29.12
C GLU A 213 -25.18 0.24 27.63
N PHE A 214 -24.34 1.22 27.26
CA PHE A 214 -24.04 1.50 25.86
C PHE A 214 -23.41 0.29 25.17
N LYS A 215 -22.46 -0.40 25.83
CA LYS A 215 -21.83 -1.62 25.29
C LYS A 215 -22.84 -2.75 25.05
N ARG A 216 -23.83 -2.90 25.94
CA ARG A 216 -24.89 -3.92 25.81
C ARG A 216 -25.88 -3.60 24.70
N ASN A 217 -26.23 -2.33 24.55
CA ASN A 217 -27.19 -1.86 23.55
C ASN A 217 -26.53 -1.52 22.20
N PHE A 218 -25.21 -1.72 22.07
CA PHE A 218 -24.49 -1.44 20.84
C PHE A 218 -24.94 -2.37 19.71
N SER A 219 -25.56 -1.77 18.71
CA SER A 219 -25.92 -2.40 17.45
C SER A 219 -25.60 -1.44 16.32
N LEU A 220 -25.05 -1.98 15.25
CA LEU A 220 -24.62 -1.21 14.08
C LEU A 220 -24.79 -2.06 12.82
N ASN A 221 -25.51 -1.54 11.85
CA ASN A 221 -25.63 -2.17 10.55
C ASN A 221 -24.54 -1.64 9.63
N LEU A 222 -23.73 -2.54 9.07
CA LEU A 222 -22.66 -2.17 8.15
C LEU A 222 -22.98 -2.66 6.75
N SER A 223 -22.97 -1.75 5.77
CA SER A 223 -22.91 -2.11 4.36
C SER A 223 -21.45 -2.24 3.93
N ILE A 224 -21.17 -3.25 3.11
CA ILE A 224 -19.82 -3.56 2.63
C ILE A 224 -19.76 -3.16 1.15
N GLN A 225 -18.95 -2.14 0.88
CA GLN A 225 -18.71 -1.64 -0.46
C GLN A 225 -17.28 -1.98 -0.91
N VAL A 226 -17.11 -2.30 -2.19
CA VAL A 226 -15.78 -2.42 -2.80
C VAL A 226 -15.34 -1.06 -3.33
N GLY A 227 -14.15 -0.62 -2.95
CA GLY A 227 -13.56 0.68 -3.30
C GLY A 227 -13.48 1.65 -2.12
N TYR A 228 -12.83 2.79 -2.34
CA TYR A 228 -12.65 3.84 -1.33
C TYR A 228 -13.71 4.95 -1.39
N ARG A 229 -14.44 5.06 -2.50
CA ARG A 229 -15.41 6.14 -2.71
C ARG A 229 -16.83 5.63 -2.55
N PRO A 230 -17.72 6.39 -1.91
CA PRO A 230 -19.14 6.08 -1.92
C PRO A 230 -19.66 6.06 -3.36
N VAL A 231 -20.57 5.13 -3.65
CA VAL A 231 -21.23 5.06 -4.95
C VAL A 231 -22.17 6.26 -5.09
N ASN A 232 -21.81 7.23 -5.93
CA ASN A 232 -22.65 8.41 -6.17
C ASN A 232 -23.61 8.24 -7.37
N ASP A 233 -23.38 7.26 -8.25
CA ASP A 233 -24.22 7.01 -9.42
C ASP A 233 -25.35 6.02 -9.10
N GLU A 234 -26.61 6.40 -9.33
CA GLU A 234 -27.79 5.52 -9.15
C GLU A 234 -27.68 4.18 -9.90
N ASN A 235 -26.93 4.15 -11.01
CA ASN A 235 -26.66 2.93 -11.79
C ASN A 235 -25.70 1.97 -11.08
N ASP A 236 -24.69 2.49 -10.40
CA ASP A 236 -23.74 1.66 -9.63
C ASP A 236 -24.36 1.21 -8.28
N ILE A 237 -25.40 1.90 -7.79
CA ILE A 237 -26.20 1.45 -6.62
C ILE A 237 -27.01 0.20 -6.99
N LYS A 238 -27.58 0.16 -8.20
CA LYS A 238 -28.35 -1.00 -8.70
C LYS A 238 -27.46 -2.18 -9.07
N ASN A 239 -26.24 -1.92 -9.57
CA ASN A 239 -25.25 -2.95 -9.91
C ASN A 239 -23.87 -2.56 -9.33
N PRO A 240 -23.56 -2.91 -8.06
CA PRO A 240 -22.26 -2.59 -7.50
C PRO A 240 -21.17 -3.31 -8.30
N LYS A 241 -20.25 -2.54 -8.90
CA LYS A 241 -19.07 -3.05 -9.62
C LYS A 241 -18.16 -3.80 -8.65
N ARG A 242 -18.47 -5.07 -8.42
CA ARG A 242 -17.62 -5.99 -7.68
C ARG A 242 -16.70 -6.70 -8.65
N PRO A 243 -15.40 -6.79 -8.35
CA PRO A 243 -14.51 -7.60 -9.16
C PRO A 243 -14.95 -9.07 -9.11
N ASP A 244 -15.00 -9.73 -10.26
CA ASP A 244 -15.42 -11.14 -10.36
C ASP A 244 -14.54 -12.10 -9.55
N TRP A 245 -13.29 -11.70 -9.29
CA TRP A 245 -12.33 -12.44 -8.47
C TRP A 245 -12.58 -12.31 -6.95
N LEU A 246 -13.46 -11.41 -6.48
CA LEU A 246 -13.66 -11.12 -5.06
C LEU A 246 -15.07 -11.48 -4.59
N CYS A 247 -15.17 -12.41 -3.64
CA CYS A 247 -16.44 -12.79 -3.03
C CYS A 247 -16.48 -12.43 -1.54
N VAL A 248 -17.42 -11.57 -1.16
CA VAL A 248 -17.66 -11.13 0.22
C VAL A 248 -19.14 -10.77 0.41
N ALA A 249 -19.65 -10.88 1.64
CA ALA A 249 -21.01 -10.46 1.94
C ALA A 249 -21.19 -8.95 1.71
N SER A 250 -22.41 -8.54 1.34
CA SER A 250 -22.77 -7.13 1.13
C SER A 250 -23.12 -6.37 2.40
N PHE A 251 -23.46 -7.11 3.46
CA PHE A 251 -24.02 -6.55 4.66
C PHE A 251 -23.60 -7.37 5.88
N VAL A 252 -23.33 -6.68 6.98
CA VAL A 252 -22.99 -7.30 8.26
C VAL A 252 -23.57 -6.47 9.41
N MET A 253 -24.46 -7.08 10.18
CA MET A 253 -24.91 -6.52 11.46
C MET A 253 -23.86 -6.83 12.54
N LEU A 254 -23.34 -5.78 13.17
CA LEU A 254 -22.38 -5.86 14.25
C LEU A 254 -23.10 -5.56 15.57
N SER A 255 -23.01 -6.49 16.52
CA SER A 255 -23.42 -6.25 17.91
C SER A 255 -22.20 -5.81 18.73
N GLY A 256 -22.34 -5.61 20.04
CA GLY A 256 -21.20 -5.35 20.94
C GLY A 256 -20.10 -6.43 21.00
N ARG A 257 -20.14 -7.47 20.14
CA ARG A 257 -19.17 -8.57 20.07
C ARG A 257 -18.46 -8.61 18.71
N SER A 258 -17.34 -9.34 18.66
CA SER A 258 -16.62 -9.62 17.40
C SER A 258 -17.47 -10.49 16.47
N ARG A 259 -17.37 -10.24 15.18
CA ARG A 259 -18.03 -11.02 14.12
C ARG A 259 -17.01 -11.35 13.03
N LYS A 260 -16.93 -12.64 12.70
CA LYS A 260 -16.10 -13.15 11.61
C LYS A 260 -16.89 -13.22 10.30
N LEU A 261 -16.28 -12.78 9.22
CA LEU A 261 -16.82 -12.76 7.88
C LEU A 261 -15.87 -13.52 6.93
N PRO A 262 -16.37 -14.52 6.17
CA PRO A 262 -15.57 -15.16 5.15
C PRO A 262 -15.39 -14.23 3.93
N LEU A 263 -14.18 -14.23 3.38
CA LEU A 263 -13.81 -13.51 2.16
C LEU A 263 -13.04 -14.47 1.26
N PHE A 264 -13.37 -14.50 -0.03
CA PHE A 264 -12.69 -15.35 -1.00
C PHE A 264 -12.08 -14.55 -2.15
N ILE A 265 -10.87 -14.94 -2.55
CA ILE A 265 -10.15 -14.39 -3.69
C ILE A 265 -9.89 -15.52 -4.68
N ASP A 266 -10.36 -15.35 -5.91
CA ASP A 266 -10.18 -16.30 -7.02
C ASP A 266 -9.10 -15.80 -7.99
N PRO A 267 -7.90 -16.40 -7.97
CA PRO A 267 -6.80 -15.96 -8.80
C PRO A 267 -6.95 -16.30 -10.29
N THR A 268 -7.88 -17.21 -10.65
CA THR A 268 -8.04 -17.67 -12.03
C THR A 268 -8.68 -16.65 -12.95
N VAL A 269 -9.37 -15.65 -12.38
CA VAL A 269 -10.15 -14.64 -13.10
C VAL A 269 -9.32 -13.37 -13.38
N PHE A 270 -8.05 -13.31 -12.95
CA PHE A 270 -7.20 -12.15 -13.23
C PHE A 270 -6.86 -12.07 -14.74
N PRO A 271 -7.10 -10.92 -15.40
CA PRO A 271 -6.97 -10.79 -16.85
C PRO A 271 -5.54 -11.02 -17.37
N ASP A 272 -4.51 -10.61 -16.61
CA ASP A 272 -3.10 -10.78 -17.02
C ASP A 272 -2.59 -12.23 -16.87
N HIS A 273 -3.38 -13.15 -16.32
CA HIS A 273 -2.96 -14.55 -16.13
C HIS A 273 -2.88 -15.33 -17.46
N GLN A 274 -3.52 -14.83 -18.52
CA GLN A 274 -3.48 -15.43 -19.85
C GLN A 274 -2.33 -14.91 -20.73
N GLU A 275 -1.86 -13.67 -20.49
CA GLU A 275 -0.82 -13.01 -21.32
C GLU A 275 0.63 -13.32 -20.87
N SER A 276 0.81 -13.79 -19.63
CA SER A 276 2.11 -14.00 -18.98
C SER A 276 2.98 -15.13 -19.56
N PHE A 277 2.50 -15.81 -20.61
CA PHE A 277 3.22 -16.86 -21.33
C PHE A 277 3.76 -16.43 -22.69
N SER A 278 3.59 -15.17 -23.09
CA SER A 278 4.21 -14.65 -24.31
C SER A 278 5.69 -14.33 -24.07
N GLU A 279 6.57 -14.78 -24.96
CA GLU A 279 8.01 -14.50 -24.88
C GLU A 279 8.28 -13.02 -25.19
N VAL A 280 8.22 -12.17 -24.17
CA VAL A 280 8.54 -10.75 -24.29
C VAL A 280 9.97 -10.51 -23.78
N GLU A 281 10.83 -9.96 -24.64
CA GLU A 281 12.22 -9.63 -24.31
C GLU A 281 12.32 -8.56 -23.20
N PHE A 282 11.42 -7.56 -23.20
CA PHE A 282 11.40 -6.47 -22.22
C PHE A 282 10.01 -6.25 -21.62
N ASN A 283 9.90 -6.42 -20.30
CA ASN A 283 8.66 -6.25 -19.54
C ASN A 283 8.43 -4.80 -19.10
N SER A 284 7.21 -4.31 -19.25
CA SER A 284 6.79 -3.02 -18.70
C SER A 284 6.69 -3.07 -17.17
N PRO A 285 6.57 -1.92 -16.47
CA PRO A 285 6.40 -1.88 -15.02
C PRO A 285 5.23 -2.74 -14.56
N SER A 286 5.44 -3.53 -13.50
CA SER A 286 4.45 -4.50 -13.03
C SER A 286 3.18 -3.81 -12.54
N LYS A 287 2.03 -4.31 -13.01
CA LYS A 287 0.72 -3.88 -12.52
C LYS A 287 0.51 -4.36 -11.09
N VAL A 288 -0.05 -3.47 -10.26
CA VAL A 288 -0.46 -3.79 -8.88
C VAL A 288 -1.97 -3.70 -8.81
N TYR A 289 -2.62 -4.81 -8.48
CA TYR A 289 -4.05 -4.85 -8.26
C TYR A 289 -4.32 -4.37 -6.84
N HIS A 290 -4.97 -3.22 -6.71
CA HIS A 290 -5.33 -2.66 -5.42
C HIS A 290 -6.81 -2.33 -5.37
N THR A 291 -7.47 -2.82 -4.34
CA THR A 291 -8.86 -2.49 -4.01
C THR A 291 -9.01 -2.40 -2.49
N CYS A 292 -10.20 -2.11 -2.02
CA CYS A 292 -10.51 -2.00 -0.60
C CYS A 292 -11.93 -2.47 -0.34
N LEU A 293 -12.18 -3.02 0.84
CA LEU A 293 -13.52 -3.14 1.39
C LEU A 293 -13.76 -2.01 2.39
N ALA A 294 -14.71 -1.14 2.06
CA ALA A 294 -15.21 -0.10 2.96
C ALA A 294 -16.41 -0.63 3.75
N PHE A 295 -16.34 -0.51 5.08
CA PHE A 295 -17.44 -0.83 5.98
C PHE A 295 -18.17 0.47 6.33
N LEU A 296 -19.30 0.71 5.69
CA LEU A 296 -20.06 1.95 5.80
C LEU A 296 -21.18 1.79 6.83
N ASN A 297 -21.53 2.85 7.53
CA ASN A 297 -22.68 2.85 8.42
C ASN A 297 -23.99 2.85 7.63
N ALA A 298 -24.72 1.73 7.64
CA ALA A 298 -26.01 1.64 6.95
C ALA A 298 -27.14 2.36 7.71
N ASP A 299 -26.97 2.65 9.00
CA ASP A 299 -27.98 3.36 9.81
C ASP A 299 -27.95 4.88 9.59
N SER A 300 -26.88 5.39 8.98
CA SER A 300 -26.68 6.82 8.74
C SER A 300 -26.99 7.16 7.27
N PRO A 301 -27.71 8.27 7.00
CA PRO A 301 -28.02 8.69 5.64
C PRO A 301 -26.77 9.03 4.81
N GLN A 302 -25.67 9.38 5.47
CA GLN A 302 -24.41 9.72 4.80
C GLN A 302 -23.52 8.52 4.51
N HIS A 303 -23.88 7.33 5.01
CA HIS A 303 -23.09 6.12 4.85
C HIS A 303 -21.61 6.29 5.15
N GLU A 304 -21.27 6.91 6.30
CA GLU A 304 -19.88 7.20 6.61
C GLU A 304 -19.04 5.91 6.76
N PRO A 305 -17.82 5.86 6.18
CA PRO A 305 -16.93 4.71 6.31
C PRO A 305 -16.30 4.61 7.70
N LEU A 306 -16.58 3.51 8.37
CA LEU A 306 -16.16 3.24 9.75
C LEU A 306 -14.87 2.40 9.82
N ALA A 307 -14.62 1.57 8.81
CA ALA A 307 -13.37 0.83 8.66
C ALA A 307 -13.07 0.55 7.19
N TYR A 308 -11.80 0.26 6.91
CA TYR A 308 -11.31 -0.14 5.60
C TYR A 308 -10.50 -1.43 5.75
N LEU A 309 -10.64 -2.33 4.77
CA LEU A 309 -9.77 -3.48 4.59
C LEU A 309 -9.14 -3.39 3.19
N PRO A 310 -7.92 -2.83 3.08
CA PRO A 310 -7.21 -2.79 1.82
C PRO A 310 -6.83 -4.19 1.35
N ILE A 311 -6.90 -4.42 0.04
CA ILE A 311 -6.52 -5.67 -0.62
C ILE A 311 -5.52 -5.30 -1.73
N THR A 312 -4.27 -5.71 -1.55
CA THR A 312 -3.17 -5.44 -2.49
C THR A 312 -2.60 -6.75 -3.00
N ILE A 313 -2.60 -6.92 -4.31
CA ILE A 313 -2.18 -8.13 -4.99
C ILE A 313 -1.10 -7.74 -6.00
N GLN A 314 0.10 -8.30 -5.80
CA GLN A 314 1.26 -8.13 -6.67
C GLN A 314 1.50 -9.46 -7.38
N LEU A 315 1.41 -9.42 -8.71
CA LEU A 315 1.68 -10.58 -9.56
C LEU A 315 3.14 -10.51 -10.02
N PRO A 316 4.04 -11.37 -9.53
CA PRO A 316 5.42 -11.37 -9.97
C PRO A 316 5.53 -11.94 -11.39
N ALA A 317 6.28 -11.25 -12.25
CA ALA A 317 6.65 -11.74 -13.56
C ALA A 317 7.66 -12.90 -13.44
N VAL A 318 7.71 -13.75 -14.47
CA VAL A 318 8.58 -14.93 -14.50
C VAL A 318 9.81 -14.64 -15.34
N ALA A 319 11.00 -14.97 -14.82
CA ALA A 319 12.24 -14.91 -15.59
C ALA A 319 12.32 -16.08 -16.56
N GLN A 320 12.80 -15.82 -17.77
CA GLN A 320 12.97 -16.83 -18.82
C GLN A 320 14.37 -17.44 -18.76
N LEU A 321 14.54 -18.68 -19.22
CA LEU A 321 15.87 -19.28 -19.33
C LEU A 321 16.55 -18.73 -20.58
N ASP A 322 17.64 -17.99 -20.40
CA ASP A 322 18.53 -17.58 -21.48
C ASP A 322 19.39 -18.80 -21.86
N THR A 323 19.02 -19.47 -22.95
CA THR A 323 19.66 -20.71 -23.39
C THR A 323 21.10 -20.52 -23.86
N GLU A 324 21.48 -19.30 -24.25
CA GLU A 324 22.85 -19.00 -24.69
C GLU A 324 23.80 -18.90 -23.50
N ASN A 325 23.34 -18.25 -22.43
CA ASN A 325 24.14 -17.99 -21.24
C ASN A 325 23.90 -19.00 -20.10
N GLY A 326 22.93 -19.90 -20.23
CA GLY A 326 22.59 -20.91 -19.23
C GLY A 326 22.08 -20.34 -17.91
N VAL A 327 21.52 -19.13 -17.94
CA VAL A 327 21.03 -18.41 -16.75
C VAL A 327 19.61 -17.93 -16.95
N HIS A 328 18.85 -17.84 -15.86
CA HIS A 328 17.54 -17.21 -15.94
C HIS A 328 17.70 -15.69 -16.00
N ALA A 329 17.05 -15.06 -16.97
CA ALA A 329 17.09 -13.63 -17.20
C ALA A 329 15.69 -13.00 -17.25
N PHE A 330 15.62 -11.75 -16.81
CA PHE A 330 14.41 -10.93 -16.89
C PHE A 330 14.78 -9.55 -17.46
N GLY A 331 14.33 -9.29 -18.69
CA GLY A 331 14.46 -7.98 -19.30
C GLY A 331 13.29 -7.08 -18.93
N PHE A 332 13.57 -5.80 -18.68
CA PHE A 332 12.55 -4.80 -18.34
C PHE A 332 12.81 -3.44 -18.97
N VAL A 333 11.74 -2.69 -19.19
CA VAL A 333 11.75 -1.34 -19.75
C VAL A 333 10.85 -0.42 -18.92
N GLY A 334 11.37 0.75 -18.55
CA GLY A 334 10.67 1.78 -17.81
C GLY A 334 10.68 3.09 -18.58
N ASN A 335 9.50 3.62 -18.86
CA ASN A 335 9.35 4.96 -19.44
C ASN A 335 9.04 5.94 -18.32
N PHE A 336 9.79 7.04 -18.26
CA PHE A 336 9.68 8.10 -17.28
C PHE A 336 9.20 9.37 -17.97
N PHE A 337 8.12 9.94 -17.45
CA PHE A 337 7.48 11.18 -17.91
C PHE A 337 6.89 11.89 -16.70
N PHE A 338 6.38 13.11 -16.87
CA PHE A 338 5.90 13.95 -15.75
C PHE A 338 4.87 13.26 -14.83
N THR A 339 4.03 12.36 -15.35
CA THR A 339 3.05 11.58 -14.58
C THR A 339 3.57 10.27 -14.00
N GLN A 340 4.71 9.75 -14.49
CA GLN A 340 5.29 8.48 -14.07
C GLN A 340 6.77 8.66 -13.79
N LYS A 341 7.08 8.99 -12.53
CA LYS A 341 8.44 9.17 -12.03
C LYS A 341 8.99 7.95 -11.30
N VAL A 342 8.17 6.92 -11.09
CA VAL A 342 8.55 5.69 -10.39
C VAL A 342 8.05 4.49 -11.17
N CYS A 343 8.98 3.59 -11.53
CA CYS A 343 8.70 2.30 -12.14
C CYS A 343 9.08 1.19 -11.16
N ARG A 344 8.26 0.14 -11.09
CA ARG A 344 8.52 -1.04 -10.25
C ARG A 344 8.33 -2.32 -11.03
N TRP A 345 9.16 -3.30 -10.75
CA TRP A 345 9.04 -4.64 -11.29
C TRP A 345 9.09 -5.66 -10.17
N PHE A 346 8.10 -6.55 -10.13
CA PHE A 346 8.08 -7.71 -9.25
C PHE A 346 8.49 -8.92 -10.07
N VAL A 347 9.57 -9.58 -9.70
CA VAL A 347 10.12 -10.70 -10.44
C VAL A 347 10.19 -11.91 -9.52
N ARG A 348 9.72 -13.05 -10.01
CA ARG A 348 9.86 -14.34 -9.32
C ARG A 348 11.30 -14.79 -9.41
N ILE A 349 11.88 -15.13 -8.25
CA ILE A 349 13.25 -15.64 -8.18
C ILE A 349 13.23 -17.10 -8.63
N PRO A 350 14.02 -17.48 -9.64
CA PRO A 350 14.18 -18.87 -10.05
C PRO A 350 14.75 -19.70 -8.90
N ARG A 351 14.23 -20.92 -8.72
CA ARG A 351 14.73 -21.83 -7.68
C ARG A 351 16.22 -22.09 -7.88
N GLY A 352 17.00 -22.07 -6.80
CA GLY A 352 18.45 -22.26 -6.89
C GLY A 352 19.28 -20.99 -6.96
N SER A 353 18.66 -19.82 -7.15
CA SER A 353 19.38 -18.55 -7.27
C SER A 353 19.91 -18.07 -5.92
N THR A 354 21.19 -17.69 -5.89
CA THR A 354 21.88 -17.14 -4.71
C THR A 354 22.41 -15.72 -4.93
N ALA A 355 22.37 -15.23 -6.17
CA ALA A 355 22.75 -13.88 -6.53
C ALA A 355 21.93 -13.35 -7.72
N GLY A 356 21.65 -12.04 -7.70
CA GLY A 356 21.08 -11.30 -8.82
C GLY A 356 22.09 -10.31 -9.38
N VAL A 357 22.23 -10.25 -10.70
CA VAL A 357 23.06 -9.26 -11.40
C VAL A 357 22.15 -8.39 -12.25
N LEU A 358 21.99 -7.14 -11.83
CA LEU A 358 21.20 -6.12 -12.50
C LEU A 358 22.07 -5.27 -13.43
N ARG A 359 21.67 -5.16 -14.68
CA ARG A 359 22.24 -4.28 -15.70
C ARG A 359 21.22 -3.23 -16.06
N LEU A 360 21.61 -1.96 -16.06
CA LEU A 360 20.75 -0.81 -16.37
C LEU A 360 21.41 0.08 -17.40
N ARG A 361 20.64 0.57 -18.37
CA ARG A 361 21.06 1.60 -19.30
C ARG A 361 19.91 2.52 -19.65
N ARG A 362 20.22 3.79 -19.90
CA ARG A 362 19.30 4.71 -20.54
C ARG A 362 19.39 4.51 -22.06
N THR A 363 18.27 4.60 -22.76
CA THR A 363 18.19 4.30 -24.21
C THR A 363 17.42 5.36 -25.01
N ASP A 364 17.23 6.55 -24.44
CA ASP A 364 16.63 7.69 -25.13
C ASP A 364 17.67 8.46 -25.97
N ASP A 365 17.20 9.28 -26.91
CA ASP A 365 18.05 9.95 -27.89
C ASP A 365 18.75 11.22 -27.36
N ASP A 366 18.58 11.57 -26.08
CA ASP A 366 18.97 12.87 -25.49
C ASP A 366 20.44 12.95 -24.98
N GLY A 367 21.34 12.17 -25.57
CA GLY A 367 22.79 12.34 -25.41
C GLY A 367 23.38 12.03 -24.02
N ASP A 368 24.55 12.60 -23.71
CA ASP A 368 25.39 12.28 -22.54
C ASP A 368 24.94 12.91 -21.21
N THR A 369 23.83 13.65 -21.18
CA THR A 369 23.36 14.33 -19.96
C THR A 369 23.00 13.30 -18.90
N PRO A 370 23.69 13.20 -17.75
CA PRO A 370 23.37 12.21 -16.73
C PRO A 370 22.02 12.53 -16.06
N SER A 371 21.12 11.55 -16.00
CA SER A 371 19.87 11.67 -15.26
C SER A 371 19.94 10.86 -13.97
N ALA A 372 19.55 11.50 -12.86
CA ALA A 372 19.67 10.93 -11.53
C ALA A 372 18.43 10.10 -11.16
N PHE A 373 18.66 8.85 -10.80
CA PHE A 373 17.66 7.91 -10.29
C PHE A 373 18.03 7.43 -8.89
N THR A 374 17.05 7.00 -8.12
CA THR A 374 17.28 6.08 -7.00
C THR A 374 16.84 4.69 -7.40
N LEU A 375 17.77 3.75 -7.25
CA LEU A 375 17.56 2.32 -7.37
C LEU A 375 17.33 1.75 -5.97
N SER A 376 16.17 1.13 -5.79
CA SER A 376 15.87 0.33 -4.61
C SER A 376 15.61 -1.11 -5.03
N ILE A 377 16.30 -2.07 -4.40
CA ILE A 377 16.03 -3.49 -4.57
C ILE A 377 15.64 -4.06 -3.21
N VAL A 378 14.44 -4.61 -3.16
CA VAL A 378 13.86 -5.20 -1.97
C VAL A 378 13.66 -6.69 -2.20
N LEU A 379 14.13 -7.49 -1.26
CA LEU A 379 13.81 -8.91 -1.16
C LEU A 379 12.71 -9.08 -0.10
N PRO A 380 11.45 -9.27 -0.50
CA PRO A 380 10.38 -9.69 0.39
C PRO A 380 10.80 -10.83 1.32
N LYS A 381 10.72 -10.59 2.63
CA LYS A 381 10.83 -11.65 3.64
C LYS A 381 9.59 -12.53 3.56
N SER A 382 9.77 -13.80 3.93
CA SER A 382 8.72 -14.80 3.94
C SER A 382 7.48 -14.32 4.71
N ILE A 383 6.34 -14.82 4.26
CA ILE A 383 5.03 -14.61 4.88
C ILE A 383 5.12 -14.81 6.40
N GLY A 384 4.66 -13.84 7.18
CA GLY A 384 4.60 -13.91 8.64
C GLY A 384 5.86 -13.46 9.40
N SER A 385 6.91 -12.97 8.74
CA SER A 385 8.07 -12.41 9.43
C SER A 385 7.69 -11.17 10.26
N THR A 386 8.11 -11.12 11.53
CA THR A 386 7.87 -10.01 12.46
C THR A 386 8.66 -8.74 12.12
N LEU A 387 9.55 -8.80 11.12
CA LEU A 387 10.55 -7.77 10.80
C LEU A 387 10.28 -7.00 9.49
N GLY A 388 9.07 -7.07 8.92
CA GLY A 388 8.59 -6.07 7.96
C GLY A 388 8.59 -6.46 6.48
N THR A 389 8.41 -5.45 5.62
CA THR A 389 8.08 -5.48 4.18
C THR A 389 9.17 -6.07 3.28
N GLY A 390 10.20 -6.72 3.82
CA GLY A 390 11.37 -7.19 3.07
C GLY A 390 12.65 -6.57 3.56
N GLU A 391 13.76 -7.11 3.08
CA GLU A 391 15.08 -6.52 3.27
C GLU A 391 15.40 -5.64 2.06
N GLU A 392 15.61 -4.34 2.30
CA GLU A 392 16.16 -3.48 1.27
C GLU A 392 17.66 -3.76 1.17
N VAL A 393 18.03 -4.53 0.15
CA VAL A 393 19.42 -4.93 -0.10
C VAL A 393 20.20 -3.79 -0.74
N ILE A 394 19.50 -2.92 -1.47
CA ILE A 394 20.09 -1.77 -2.15
C ILE A 394 19.15 -0.59 -2.01
N ASN A 395 19.72 0.54 -1.60
CA ASN A 395 19.13 1.86 -1.77
C ASN A 395 20.24 2.81 -2.18
N ARG A 396 20.34 3.12 -3.49
CA ARG A 396 21.42 3.95 -4.00
C ARG A 396 20.95 4.90 -5.08
N ARG A 397 21.51 6.11 -5.03
CA ARG A 397 21.43 7.05 -6.14
C ARG A 397 22.37 6.58 -7.25
N VAL A 398 21.84 6.53 -8.47
CA VAL A 398 22.56 6.15 -9.69
C VAL A 398 22.32 7.22 -10.74
N ASN A 399 23.38 7.64 -11.43
CA ASN A 399 23.28 8.60 -12.52
C ASN A 399 23.43 7.83 -13.83
N LEU A 400 22.36 7.69 -14.61
CA LEU A 400 22.32 6.91 -15.85
C LEU A 400 22.49 7.83 -17.06
N VAL A 401 23.15 7.32 -18.11
CA VAL A 401 23.46 8.04 -19.36
C VAL A 401 23.03 7.19 -20.58
N ALA A 402 22.68 7.83 -21.70
CA ALA A 402 22.11 7.16 -22.88
C ALA A 402 23.13 6.49 -23.82
N ARG A 403 24.39 6.94 -23.77
CA ARG A 403 25.53 6.65 -24.65
C ARG A 403 25.27 6.32 -26.13
N ASN A 404 25.72 7.29 -26.94
CA ASN A 404 26.61 7.11 -28.10
C ASN A 404 28.08 7.53 -27.80
N ALA A 405 28.47 7.82 -26.55
CA ALA A 405 29.82 8.30 -26.25
C ALA A 405 30.88 7.18 -26.25
N GLY A 406 31.45 6.93 -27.43
CA GLY A 406 32.85 6.60 -27.51
C GLY A 406 33.67 7.73 -26.84
N GLY A 407 34.40 7.39 -25.78
CA GLY A 407 35.56 8.16 -25.32
C GLY A 407 35.34 9.64 -25.03
N VAL A 408 34.54 10.02 -24.03
CA VAL A 408 34.83 11.23 -23.25
C VAL A 408 34.69 10.88 -21.77
N GLY A 409 35.80 11.03 -21.05
CA GLY A 409 35.98 10.48 -19.72
C GLY A 409 35.10 11.12 -18.66
N PHE A 410 34.70 10.30 -17.68
CA PHE A 410 34.70 10.76 -16.31
C PHE A 410 36.17 11.13 -15.97
N THR A 411 36.58 12.37 -16.23
CA THR A 411 37.87 12.89 -15.79
C THR A 411 37.82 13.17 -14.29
N SER A 412 37.66 12.12 -13.49
CA SER A 412 38.30 12.07 -12.17
C SER A 412 39.64 11.39 -12.38
N ARG A 413 40.69 12.01 -11.86
CA ARG A 413 42.09 11.53 -11.92
C ARG A 413 42.34 10.32 -11.02
N SER A 414 41.37 9.42 -10.91
CA SER A 414 41.41 8.19 -10.13
C SER A 414 40.47 7.18 -10.78
N ASN A 415 40.98 5.98 -11.07
CA ASN A 415 40.30 4.71 -11.40
C ASN A 415 38.85 4.82 -11.90
N THR A 416 38.59 4.32 -13.12
CA THR A 416 37.23 3.99 -13.59
C THR A 416 36.38 3.44 -12.44
N PRO A 417 35.23 4.04 -12.10
CA PRO A 417 34.41 3.50 -11.03
C PRO A 417 33.96 2.10 -11.44
N VAL A 418 34.26 1.11 -10.61
CA VAL A 418 34.07 -0.35 -10.78
C VAL A 418 32.64 -0.75 -11.19
N THR A 419 31.69 0.18 -11.16
CA THR A 419 30.24 0.00 -11.32
C THR A 419 29.72 0.09 -12.76
N TYR A 420 30.54 0.51 -13.73
CA TYR A 420 30.15 0.57 -15.15
C TYR A 420 30.94 -0.44 -15.97
N GLU A 421 30.26 -1.29 -16.74
CA GLU A 421 30.95 -2.10 -17.74
C GLU A 421 31.34 -1.21 -18.92
N SER A 422 32.66 -0.97 -19.04
CA SER A 422 33.26 -0.02 -19.98
C SER A 422 32.91 -0.20 -21.47
N PRO A 423 32.59 -1.40 -22.02
CA PRO A 423 32.30 -1.50 -23.45
C PRO A 423 30.85 -1.12 -23.83
N ASN A 424 29.86 -1.35 -22.96
CA ASN A 424 28.43 -1.19 -23.31
C ASN A 424 27.75 0.01 -22.63
N GLY A 425 28.42 0.67 -21.68
CA GLY A 425 27.83 1.78 -20.92
C GLY A 425 26.71 1.35 -19.95
N GLU A 426 26.62 0.05 -19.66
CA GLU A 426 25.66 -0.49 -18.70
C GLU A 426 26.16 -0.28 -17.27
N PHE A 427 25.27 0.22 -16.42
CA PHE A 427 25.47 0.25 -14.98
C PHE A 427 25.16 -1.13 -14.40
N VAL A 428 26.11 -1.72 -13.68
CA VAL A 428 26.00 -3.09 -13.17
C VAL A 428 25.95 -3.09 -11.65
N PHE A 429 25.00 -3.85 -11.10
CA PHE A 429 24.89 -4.09 -9.67
C PHE A 429 24.65 -5.57 -9.39
N ALA A 430 25.49 -6.18 -8.55
CA ALA A 430 25.26 -7.53 -8.05
C ALA A 430 24.77 -7.49 -6.60
N PHE A 431 23.78 -8.31 -6.26
CA PHE A 431 23.24 -8.42 -4.89
C PHE A 431 23.03 -9.88 -4.51
N PRO A 432 23.22 -10.23 -3.22
CA PRO A 432 22.91 -11.57 -2.73
C PRO A 432 21.41 -11.80 -2.72
N ILE A 433 20.99 -13.04 -2.97
CA ILE A 433 19.61 -13.48 -2.86
C ILE A 433 19.54 -14.55 -1.78
N ASP A 434 18.72 -14.31 -0.76
CA ASP A 434 18.43 -15.30 0.26
C ASP A 434 17.62 -16.45 -0.35
N TRP A 435 17.94 -17.69 0.04
CA TRP A 435 17.27 -18.88 -0.47
C TRP A 435 15.75 -18.89 -0.21
N VAL A 436 15.32 -18.23 0.86
CA VAL A 436 13.91 -18.14 1.26
C VAL A 436 13.16 -17.08 0.45
N SER A 437 13.85 -16.24 -0.32
CA SER A 437 13.23 -15.21 -1.14
C SER A 437 12.59 -15.82 -2.39
N GLU A 438 11.29 -15.63 -2.53
CA GLU A 438 10.52 -16.11 -3.69
C GLU A 438 10.39 -15.04 -4.78
N THR A 439 10.45 -13.77 -4.39
CA THR A 439 10.29 -12.63 -5.29
C THR A 439 11.31 -11.55 -4.97
N VAL A 440 11.59 -10.71 -5.96
CA VAL A 440 12.40 -9.50 -5.83
C VAL A 440 11.61 -8.32 -6.39
N GLU A 441 11.64 -7.19 -5.68
CA GLU A 441 11.09 -5.91 -6.14
C GLU A 441 12.25 -5.01 -6.57
N ILE A 442 12.21 -4.59 -7.83
CA ILE A 442 13.13 -3.57 -8.37
C ILE A 442 12.33 -2.29 -8.53
N THR A 443 12.77 -1.22 -7.89
CA THR A 443 12.18 0.11 -8.01
C THR A 443 13.20 1.10 -8.54
N LEU A 444 12.83 1.81 -9.60
CA LEU A 444 13.57 2.95 -10.12
C LEU A 444 12.71 4.21 -9.98
N ALA A 445 13.24 5.22 -9.30
CA ALA A 445 12.60 6.52 -9.10
C ALA A 445 13.47 7.66 -9.64
N GLN A 446 12.92 8.47 -10.55
CA GLN A 446 13.60 9.66 -11.07
C GLN A 446 13.63 10.75 -9.99
N HIS A 447 14.79 11.39 -9.77
CA HIS A 447 14.91 12.48 -8.82
C HIS A 447 14.16 13.75 -9.30
N PRO A 448 13.56 14.52 -8.37
CA PRO A 448 13.02 15.84 -8.69
C PRO A 448 14.10 16.73 -9.33
N GLY A 449 13.76 17.44 -10.40
CA GLY A 449 14.69 18.32 -11.11
C GLY A 449 15.62 17.61 -12.10
N ALA A 450 15.57 16.28 -12.19
CA ALA A 450 16.22 15.52 -13.27
C ALA A 450 15.25 15.28 -14.45
N ASP A 451 14.34 16.23 -14.68
CA ASP A 451 13.20 16.13 -15.60
C ASP A 451 13.58 16.22 -17.08
N THR A 452 14.85 16.45 -17.40
CA THR A 452 15.40 16.42 -18.76
C THR A 452 16.09 15.07 -19.05
N PRO A 453 15.77 14.40 -20.17
CA PRO A 453 14.70 14.71 -21.14
C PRO A 453 13.27 14.54 -20.59
N ASP A 454 12.31 15.23 -21.22
CA ASP A 454 10.86 15.12 -20.97
C ASP A 454 10.34 13.66 -21.03
N ARG A 455 11.04 12.81 -21.79
CA ARG A 455 10.83 11.38 -21.88
C ARG A 455 12.17 10.67 -21.70
N CYS A 456 12.30 9.95 -20.60
CA CYS A 456 13.47 9.11 -20.34
C CYS A 456 13.09 7.64 -20.40
N GLN A 457 13.80 6.84 -21.20
CA GLN A 457 13.58 5.40 -21.27
C GLN A 457 14.78 4.66 -20.67
N ILE A 458 14.51 3.80 -19.69
CA ILE A 458 15.50 2.91 -19.09
C ILE A 458 15.19 1.49 -19.53
N LYS A 459 16.20 0.78 -20.03
CA LYS A 459 16.17 -0.66 -20.24
C LYS A 459 17.13 -1.33 -19.28
N GLY A 460 16.76 -2.50 -18.79
CA GLY A 460 17.63 -3.30 -17.96
C GLY A 460 17.41 -4.80 -18.13
N LYS A 461 18.40 -5.56 -17.67
CA LYS A 461 18.38 -7.02 -17.63
C LYS A 461 18.80 -7.47 -16.24
N LEU A 462 18.00 -8.32 -15.61
CA LEU A 462 18.31 -8.97 -14.36
C LEU A 462 18.64 -10.44 -14.63
N ASN A 463 19.87 -10.84 -14.34
CA ASN A 463 20.29 -12.24 -14.45
C ASN A 463 20.35 -12.88 -13.06
N PHE A 464 19.82 -14.09 -12.95
CA PHE A 464 19.83 -14.87 -11.73
C PHE A 464 20.91 -15.94 -11.79
N HIS A 465 21.85 -15.86 -10.86
CA HIS A 465 22.95 -16.81 -10.71
C HIS A 465 22.77 -17.57 -9.39
N GLY A 466 23.23 -18.81 -9.37
CA GLY A 466 22.99 -19.71 -8.25
C GLY A 466 24.11 -20.71 -8.12
N LEU A 467 24.84 -20.59 -7.02
CA LEU A 467 25.78 -21.58 -6.54
C LEU A 467 25.61 -21.66 -5.02
N GLU A 468 25.18 -22.81 -4.54
CA GLU A 468 25.00 -23.15 -3.14
C GLU A 468 26.06 -24.19 -2.76
N ILE A 469 26.78 -23.93 -1.67
CA ILE A 469 27.81 -24.81 -1.12
C ILE A 469 27.21 -25.50 0.12
N ARG A 470 27.17 -26.84 0.14
CA ARG A 470 26.70 -27.62 1.29
C ARG A 470 27.82 -28.48 1.89
N PRO A 471 27.99 -28.52 3.23
CA PRO A 471 27.17 -27.83 4.24
C PRO A 471 27.51 -26.33 4.38
N GLU A 472 26.53 -25.50 4.72
CA GLU A 472 26.70 -24.03 4.91
C GLU A 472 27.65 -23.66 6.06
N LYS A 473 27.85 -24.58 7.01
CA LYS A 473 28.79 -24.46 8.12
C LYS A 473 29.72 -25.65 8.13
N LEU A 474 31.01 -25.37 8.06
CA LEU A 474 32.06 -26.36 8.27
C LEU A 474 32.43 -26.35 9.76
N VAL A 475 32.13 -27.45 10.44
CA VAL A 475 32.57 -27.67 11.83
C VAL A 475 33.74 -28.63 11.81
N PHE A 476 34.90 -28.16 12.25
CA PHE A 476 36.11 -28.97 12.30
C PHE A 476 36.13 -29.81 13.57
N HIS A 477 36.07 -31.13 13.41
CA HIS A 477 36.37 -32.09 14.48
C HIS A 477 37.73 -32.75 14.18
N LEU A 478 38.63 -32.84 15.16
CA LEU A 478 39.86 -33.62 15.03
C LEU A 478 39.52 -35.13 15.10
N PRO A 479 39.97 -36.01 14.17
CA PRO A 479 40.89 -35.81 13.05
C PRO A 479 40.21 -36.06 11.68
N GLN A 480 39.30 -35.18 11.25
CA GLN A 480 38.76 -35.25 9.88
C GLN A 480 39.74 -34.62 8.87
N ALA A 481 40.26 -35.44 7.96
CA ALA A 481 41.18 -35.00 6.89
C ALA A 481 40.46 -34.52 5.61
N TYR A 482 39.19 -34.88 5.43
CA TYR A 482 38.41 -34.54 4.22
C TYR A 482 36.99 -34.10 4.59
N PHE A 483 36.51 -33.04 3.95
CA PHE A 483 35.14 -32.54 4.08
C PHE A 483 34.42 -32.66 2.73
N PRO A 484 33.37 -33.49 2.62
CA PRO A 484 32.56 -33.52 1.42
C PRO A 484 31.81 -32.20 1.28
N ILE A 485 32.07 -31.48 0.18
CA ILE A 485 31.36 -30.27 -0.19
C ILE A 485 30.53 -30.60 -1.44
N ASN A 486 29.21 -30.44 -1.31
CA ASN A 486 28.29 -30.56 -2.43
C ASN A 486 28.02 -29.17 -2.98
N LEU A 487 28.33 -28.96 -4.26
CA LEU A 487 27.95 -27.76 -4.98
C LEU A 487 26.61 -28.01 -5.67
N ARG A 488 25.60 -27.23 -5.31
CA ARG A 488 24.32 -27.20 -6.02
C ARG A 488 24.27 -25.91 -6.82
N SER A 489 24.01 -25.99 -8.10
CA SER A 489 23.90 -24.82 -8.95
C SER A 489 22.56 -24.77 -9.65
N ASN A 490 22.15 -23.55 -10.05
CA ASN A 490 21.06 -23.32 -10.99
C ASN A 490 21.56 -23.09 -12.43
N PHE A 491 22.87 -23.17 -12.68
CA PHE A 491 23.43 -23.26 -14.03
C PHE A 491 23.00 -24.61 -14.63
N GLY A 492 22.54 -24.59 -15.88
CA GLY A 492 21.89 -25.71 -16.58
C GLY A 492 22.58 -27.06 -16.44
#